data_AF-A0A1Q9VX90-F1
#
_entry.id   AF-A0A1Q9VX90-F1
#
_cell.length_a   1.000
_cell.length_b   1.000
_cell.length_c   1.000
_cell.angle_alpha   90.00
_cell.angle_beta   90.00
_cell.angle_gamma   90.00
#
_symmetry.space_group_name_H-M   'P 1'
#
loop_
_entity.id
_entity.type
_entity.pdbx_description
1 polymer ?
#
loop_
_entity_poly.entity_id
_entity_poly.type
_entity_poly.pdbx_seq_one_letter_code
_entity_poly.pdbx_strand_id
1 'polypeptide(L)'
;MSRDEASLRTVFDELKDHGSVLLIVDQPNTVGALPIAVARTCDCAVAYLPGLAMRNAADLYPGQAKTDPRDAFIIAKTAPIVRAW
;
A
#
# COMPACT_ATOMS: atom_id res chain seq x y z
N MET A 1 14.34 4.09 -7.95
CA MET A 1 13.36 3.51 -8.88
C MET A 1 12.31 4.58 -9.14
N SER A 2 12.14 4.99 -10.39
CA SER A 2 11.08 5.92 -10.76
C SER A 2 9.74 5.28 -10.41
N ARG A 3 8.84 6.08 -9.83
CA ARG A 3 7.48 5.65 -9.47
C ARG A 3 6.58 5.79 -10.70
N ASP A 4 6.99 5.16 -11.81
CA ASP A 4 6.27 5.16 -13.08
C ASP A 4 5.36 3.93 -13.20
N GLU A 5 4.41 4.00 -14.14
CA GLU A 5 3.41 2.96 -14.33
C GLU A 5 4.04 1.60 -14.65
N ALA A 6 5.08 1.55 -15.50
CA ALA A 6 5.68 0.29 -15.92
C ALA A 6 6.32 -0.42 -14.72
N SER A 7 7.06 0.32 -13.89
CA SER A 7 7.63 -0.24 -12.66
C SER A 7 6.56 -0.75 -11.69
N LEU A 8 5.42 -0.05 -11.56
CA LEU A 8 4.32 -0.50 -10.68
C LEU A 8 3.64 -1.75 -11.23
N ARG A 9 3.42 -1.83 -12.55
CA ARG A 9 2.83 -2.98 -13.20
C ARG A 9 3.69 -4.24 -13.02
N THR A 10 4.99 -4.13 -13.24
CA THR A 10 5.94 -5.24 -13.01
C THR A 10 5.82 -5.78 -11.58
N VAL A 11 5.83 -4.90 -10.58
CA VAL A 11 5.70 -5.32 -9.17
C VAL A 11 4.37 -6.03 -8.91
N PHE A 12 3.25 -5.52 -9.43
CA PHE A 12 1.97 -6.19 -9.23
C PHE A 12 1.89 -7.54 -9.92
N ASP A 13 2.43 -7.67 -11.14
CA ASP A 13 2.41 -8.93 -11.87
C ASP A 13 3.32 -9.97 -11.20
N GLU A 14 4.51 -9.59 -10.73
CA GLU A 14 5.38 -10.47 -9.93
C GLU A 14 4.72 -10.92 -8.63
N LEU A 15 3.99 -10.02 -7.94
CA LEU A 15 3.31 -10.37 -6.69
C LEU A 15 2.11 -11.31 -6.92
N LYS A 16 1.47 -11.26 -8.09
CA LYS A 16 0.34 -12.16 -8.42
C LYS A 16 0.76 -13.61 -8.57
N ASP A 17 2.02 -13.87 -8.93
CA ASP A 17 2.57 -15.23 -8.94
C ASP A 17 2.54 -15.87 -7.54
N HIS A 18 2.42 -15.05 -6.49
CA HIS A 18 2.30 -15.48 -5.09
C HIS A 18 0.85 -15.49 -4.56
N GLY A 19 -0.15 -15.11 -5.37
CA GLY A 19 -1.57 -15.11 -5.02
C GLY A 19 -2.28 -13.77 -5.21
N SER A 20 -3.44 -13.60 -4.57
CA SER A 20 -4.21 -12.37 -4.67
C SER A 20 -3.46 -11.18 -4.06
N VAL A 21 -3.39 -10.07 -4.79
CA VAL A 21 -2.69 -8.85 -4.35
C VAL A 21 -3.68 -7.81 -3.81
N LEU A 22 -3.40 -7.28 -2.63
CA LEU A 22 -4.11 -6.15 -2.02
C LEU A 22 -3.15 -4.95 -1.88
N LEU A 23 -3.43 -3.87 -2.60
CA LEU A 23 -2.79 -2.58 -2.40
C LEU A 23 -3.50 -1.82 -1.27
N ILE A 24 -2.74 -1.35 -0.28
CA ILE A 24 -3.26 -0.48 0.78
C ILE A 24 -2.55 0.86 0.72
N VAL A 25 -3.32 1.95 0.72
CA VAL A 25 -2.79 3.32 0.71
C VAL A 25 -3.30 4.12 1.92
N ASP A 26 -2.48 5.04 2.42
CA ASP A 26 -2.82 5.97 3.52
C ASP A 26 -3.18 7.38 3.00
N GLN A 27 -2.83 7.69 1.75
CA GLN A 27 -3.13 8.94 1.05
C GLN A 27 -3.65 8.64 -0.36
N PRO A 28 -4.96 8.41 -0.54
CA PRO A 28 -5.53 8.03 -1.83
C PRO A 28 -5.49 9.18 -2.84
N ASN A 29 -5.51 10.41 -2.34
CA ASN A 29 -5.45 11.62 -3.16
C ASN A 29 -3.98 12.01 -3.35
N THR A 30 -3.59 12.34 -4.58
CA THR A 30 -2.23 12.71 -5.02
C THR A 30 -1.26 11.53 -5.12
N VAL A 31 -0.48 11.21 -4.09
CA VAL A 31 0.60 10.21 -4.14
C VAL A 31 0.07 8.79 -4.41
N GLY A 32 -1.06 8.42 -3.83
CA GLY A 32 -1.70 7.13 -4.04
C GLY A 32 -2.42 6.99 -5.38
N ALA A 33 -2.71 8.08 -6.09
CA ALA A 33 -3.57 8.05 -7.26
C ALA A 33 -3.03 7.16 -8.39
N LEU A 34 -1.73 7.29 -8.71
CA LEU A 34 -1.10 6.47 -9.74
C LEU A 34 -1.03 4.98 -9.33
N PRO A 35 -0.50 4.60 -8.16
CA PRO A 35 -0.53 3.21 -7.69
C PRO A 35 -1.94 2.58 -7.68
N ILE A 36 -2.95 3.33 -7.25
CA ILE A 36 -4.35 2.87 -7.25
C ILE A 36 -4.84 2.60 -8.67
N ALA A 37 -4.59 3.53 -9.60
CA ALA A 37 -4.99 3.37 -10.99
C ALA A 37 -4.35 2.12 -11.60
N VAL A 38 -3.03 1.96 -11.45
CA VAL A 38 -2.30 0.79 -11.98
C VAL A 38 -2.79 -0.51 -11.34
N ALA A 39 -2.94 -0.55 -10.00
CA ALA A 39 -3.45 -1.72 -9.29
C ALA A 39 -4.82 -2.16 -9.81
N ARG A 40 -5.74 -1.21 -10.06
CA ARG A 40 -7.06 -1.50 -10.63
C ARG A 40 -6.96 -2.05 -12.06
N THR A 41 -6.09 -1.50 -12.91
CA THR A 41 -5.87 -2.06 -14.26
C THR A 41 -5.22 -3.44 -14.24
N CYS A 42 -4.53 -3.77 -13.15
CA CYS A 42 -3.90 -5.06 -12.90
C CYS A 42 -4.85 -6.04 -12.19
N ASP A 43 -6.13 -5.71 -11.95
CA ASP A 43 -7.07 -6.57 -11.21
C ASP A 43 -6.62 -6.89 -9.77
N CYS A 44 -5.88 -5.97 -9.15
CA CYS A 44 -5.52 -6.04 -7.73
C CYS A 44 -6.62 -5.39 -6.88
N ALA A 45 -6.88 -5.95 -5.70
CA ALA A 45 -7.74 -5.33 -4.72
C ALA A 45 -7.09 -4.05 -4.18
N VAL A 46 -7.90 -3.05 -3.84
CA VAL A 46 -7.43 -1.79 -3.25
C VAL A 46 -8.18 -1.52 -1.94
N ALA A 47 -7.44 -1.11 -0.91
CA ALA A 47 -8.00 -0.64 0.34
C ALA A 47 -7.34 0.67 0.79
N TYR A 48 -8.07 1.40 1.62
CA TYR A 48 -7.60 2.63 2.24
C TYR A 48 -7.42 2.42 3.74
N LEU A 49 -6.27 2.84 4.26
CA LEU A 49 -6.01 2.93 5.69
C LEU A 49 -6.12 4.40 6.13
N PRO A 50 -7.15 4.79 6.90
CA PRO A 50 -7.28 6.14 7.40
C PRO A 50 -6.05 6.60 8.19
N GLY A 51 -5.65 7.86 8.02
CA GLY A 51 -4.44 8.39 8.65
C GLY A 51 -4.41 8.26 10.17
N LEU A 52 -5.56 8.27 10.85
CA LEU A 52 -5.65 8.00 12.29
C LEU A 52 -5.33 6.54 12.63
N ALA A 53 -5.83 5.58 11.84
CA ALA A 53 -5.53 4.16 12.02
C ALA A 53 -4.06 3.85 11.72
N MET A 54 -3.49 4.50 10.69
CA MET A 54 -2.06 4.41 10.38
C MET A 54 -1.19 4.93 11.52
N ARG A 55 -1.52 6.09 12.10
CA ARG A 55 -0.82 6.66 13.27
C ARG A 55 -0.89 5.73 14.48
N ASN A 56 -2.08 5.25 14.82
CA ASN A 56 -2.27 4.29 15.91
C ASN A 56 -1.45 3.00 15.69
N ALA A 57 -1.37 2.51 14.46
CA ALA A 57 -0.58 1.34 14.13
C ALA A 57 0.93 1.64 14.23
N ALA A 58 1.38 2.83 13.84
CA ALA A 58 2.77 3.24 13.90
C ALA A 58 3.30 3.39 15.33
N ASP A 59 2.45 3.86 16.25
CA ASP A 59 2.76 4.01 17.68
C ASP A 59 3.07 2.66 18.36
N LEU A 60 2.63 1.54 17.79
CA LEU A 60 2.92 0.18 18.29
C LEU A 60 4.31 -0.34 17.90
N TYR A 61 5.06 0.38 17.07
CA TYR A 61 6.41 -0.02 16.63
C TYR A 61 7.48 0.93 17.18
N PRO A 62 8.54 0.45 17.85
CA PRO A 62 9.62 1.30 18.36
C PRO A 62 10.59 1.77 17.26
N GLY A 63 11.09 3.01 17.37
CA GLY A 63 12.07 3.64 16.47
C GLY A 63 11.58 4.96 15.85
N GLN A 64 12.47 5.88 15.47
CA GLN A 64 12.11 7.17 14.82
C GLN A 64 12.94 7.46 13.55
N ALA A 65 13.40 6.42 12.86
CA ALA A 65 14.19 6.55 11.63
C ALA A 65 13.31 6.53 10.36
N LYS A 66 13.89 7.01 9.24
CA LYS A 66 13.29 7.24 7.91
C LYS A 66 12.14 6.27 7.56
N THR A 67 11.00 6.85 7.21
CA THR A 67 9.68 6.24 7.42
C THR A 67 9.16 5.40 6.25
N ASP A 68 9.59 5.60 4.99
CA ASP A 68 8.92 4.96 3.84
C ASP A 68 8.82 3.41 3.89
N PRO A 69 9.89 2.64 4.15
CA PRO A 69 9.79 1.17 4.19
C PRO A 69 9.06 0.66 5.44
N ARG A 70 9.17 1.40 6.54
CA ARG A 70 8.52 1.07 7.80
C ARG A 70 7.02 1.32 7.70
N ASP A 71 6.61 2.45 7.14
CA ASP A 71 5.21 2.81 6.93
C ASP A 71 4.53 1.77 6.04
N ALA A 72 5.20 1.36 4.95
CA ALA A 72 4.72 0.28 4.09
C ALA A 72 4.53 -1.04 4.85
N PHE A 73 5.48 -1.40 5.72
CA PHE A 73 5.36 -2.60 6.57
C PHE A 73 4.18 -2.49 7.55
N ILE A 74 4.02 -1.36 8.25
CA ILE A 74 2.94 -1.14 9.20
C ILE A 74 1.58 -1.19 8.49
N ILE A 75 1.47 -0.52 7.33
CA ILE A 75 0.28 -0.53 6.48
C ILE A 75 -0.07 -1.97 6.08
N ALA A 76 0.91 -2.76 5.62
CA ALA A 76 0.70 -4.16 5.26
C ALA A 76 0.29 -5.02 6.46
N LYS A 77 0.86 -4.80 7.65
CA LYS A 77 0.46 -5.51 8.88
C LYS A 77 -0.95 -5.15 9.35
N THR A 78 -1.44 -3.98 8.95
CA THR A 78 -2.80 -3.50 9.25
C THR A 78 -3.84 -4.06 8.26
N ALA A 79 -3.40 -4.80 7.23
CA ALA A 79 -4.28 -5.42 6.23
C ALA A 79 -5.51 -6.17 6.78
N PRO A 80 -5.42 -6.94 7.90
CA PRO A 80 -6.58 -7.67 8.41
C PRO A 80 -7.75 -6.79 8.86
N ILE A 81 -7.52 -5.50 9.13
CA ILE A 81 -8.56 -4.58 9.63
C ILE A 81 -9.04 -3.57 8.58
N VAL A 82 -8.45 -3.57 7.37
CA VAL A 82 -8.91 -2.70 6.28
C VAL A 82 -9.92 -3.44 5.41
N ARG A 83 -10.97 -2.73 4.99
CA ARG A 83 -11.94 -3.25 4.03
C ARG A 83 -11.51 -2.81 2.62
N ALA A 84 -11.51 -3.73 1.67
CA ALA A 84 -11.31 -3.44 0.25
C ALA A 84 -12.57 -2.81 -0.35
N TRP A 85 -12.40 -1.87 -1.29
CA TRP A 85 -13.49 -1.11 -1.92
C TRP A 85 -13.46 -1.31 -3.42
#